data_AF-A0AAU4RX19-F1
#
_entry.id   AF-A0AAU4RX19-F1
#
_cell.length_a   1.000
_cell.length_b   1.000
_cell.length_c   1.000
_cell.angle_alpha   90.00
_cell.angle_beta   90.00
_cell.angle_gamma   90.00
#
_symmetry.space_group_name_H-M   'P 1'
#
loop_
_entity.id
_entity.type
_entity.pdbx_description
1 polymer ?
#
loop_
_entity_poly.entity_id
_entity_poly.type
_entity_poly.pdbx_seq_one_letter_code
_entity_poly.pdbx_strand_id
1 'polypeptide(L)'
;MTAPAQHITVKVDMFSALTMCFTADLAAILGEEPPRCITATGFIDMVERAMHVFGAANRDHLQRASEELDYAVGHLTEALTLTGSDKRDRLARARTHLRYAIETTR
;
A
#
# COMPACT_ATOMS: atom_id res chain seq x y z
N MET A 1 45.86 -10.15 4.54
CA MET A 1 44.73 -10.12 5.50
C MET A 1 43.57 -9.45 4.78
N THR A 2 42.68 -10.24 4.20
CA THR A 2 41.56 -9.74 3.38
C THR A 2 40.31 -9.74 4.27
N ALA A 3 39.70 -8.59 4.48
CA ALA A 3 38.46 -8.48 5.25
C ALA A 3 37.32 -9.20 4.49
N PRO A 4 36.42 -9.92 5.18
CA PRO A 4 35.26 -10.50 4.52
C PRO A 4 34.28 -9.40 4.14
N ALA A 5 33.88 -9.39 2.86
CA ALA A 5 32.76 -8.61 2.38
C ALA A 5 31.50 -9.06 3.15
N GLN A 6 30.99 -8.19 4.00
CA GLN A 6 29.71 -8.41 4.65
C GLN A 6 28.63 -8.32 3.56
N HIS A 7 28.06 -9.46 3.22
CA HIS A 7 26.89 -9.55 2.37
C HIS A 7 25.72 -8.96 3.16
N ILE A 8 25.47 -7.65 2.98
CA ILE A 8 24.32 -6.97 3.58
C ILE A 8 23.09 -7.49 2.83
N THR A 9 22.53 -8.60 3.29
CA THR A 9 21.18 -8.99 2.90
C THR A 9 20.24 -7.95 3.51
N VAL A 10 19.90 -6.93 2.74
CA VAL A 10 18.84 -5.99 3.10
C VAL A 10 17.55 -6.80 3.12
N LYS A 11 17.10 -7.19 4.31
CA LYS A 11 15.78 -7.79 4.49
C LYS A 11 14.77 -6.70 4.13
N VAL A 12 14.25 -6.74 2.90
CA VAL A 12 13.20 -5.82 2.46
C VAL A 12 12.04 -5.99 3.44
N ASP A 13 11.70 -4.92 4.16
CA ASP A 13 10.56 -4.92 5.06
C ASP A 13 9.29 -5.18 4.24
N MET A 14 8.38 -6.01 4.76
CA MET A 14 7.16 -6.36 4.01
C MET A 14 6.31 -5.13 3.69
N PHE A 15 6.34 -4.12 4.55
CA PHE A 15 5.67 -2.85 4.27
C PHE A 15 6.29 -2.19 3.05
N SER A 16 7.63 -2.07 2.99
CA SER A 16 8.33 -1.54 1.82
C SER A 16 8.04 -2.33 0.53
N ALA A 17 7.99 -3.66 0.60
CA ALA A 17 7.63 -4.50 -0.55
C ALA A 17 6.20 -4.21 -1.03
N LEU A 18 5.24 -4.13 -0.11
CA LEU A 18 3.85 -3.80 -0.42
C LEU A 18 3.75 -2.41 -1.05
N THR A 19 4.38 -1.40 -0.44
CA THR A 19 4.42 -0.03 -0.96
C THR A 19 4.96 -0.01 -2.40
N MET A 20 6.12 -0.62 -2.65
CA MET A 20 6.71 -0.68 -4.00
C MET A 20 5.78 -1.33 -5.04
N CYS A 21 4.96 -2.30 -4.63
CA CYS A 21 4.02 -2.96 -5.55
C CYS A 21 2.87 -2.05 -6.01
N PHE A 22 2.44 -1.08 -5.20
CA PHE A 22 1.18 -0.36 -5.44
C PHE A 22 1.35 1.14 -5.66
N THR A 23 2.49 1.73 -5.29
CA THR A 23 2.71 3.19 -5.42
C THR A 23 2.50 3.69 -6.84
N ALA A 24 2.94 2.95 -7.87
CA ALA A 24 2.81 3.40 -9.25
C ALA A 24 1.34 3.42 -9.73
N ASP A 25 0.57 2.38 -9.43
CA ASP A 25 -0.86 2.33 -9.77
C ASP A 25 -1.66 3.39 -9.02
N LEU A 26 -1.39 3.59 -7.73
CA LEU A 26 -2.05 4.62 -6.92
C LEU A 26 -1.71 6.04 -7.40
N ALA A 27 -0.46 6.29 -7.77
CA ALA A 27 -0.06 7.56 -8.37
C ALA A 27 -0.79 7.81 -9.69
N ALA A 28 -0.90 6.79 -10.55
CA ALA A 28 -1.65 6.89 -11.80
C ALA A 28 -3.15 7.21 -11.58
N ILE A 29 -3.78 6.58 -10.57
CA ILE A 29 -5.15 6.87 -10.16
C ILE A 29 -5.32 8.33 -9.75
N LEU A 30 -4.34 8.87 -9.02
CA LEU A 30 -4.35 10.25 -8.54
C LEU A 30 -3.92 11.26 -9.62
N GLY A 31 -3.44 10.81 -10.78
CA GLY A 31 -2.87 11.69 -11.80
C GLY A 31 -1.51 12.29 -11.40
N GLU A 32 -0.75 11.58 -10.57
CA GLU A 32 0.52 12.01 -9.99
C GLU A 32 1.70 11.18 -10.54
N GLU A 33 2.91 11.73 -10.46
CA GLU A 33 4.13 10.96 -10.67
C GLU A 33 4.44 10.10 -9.43
N PRO A 34 4.80 8.81 -9.57
CA PRO A 34 5.11 7.95 -8.43
C PRO A 34 6.28 8.51 -7.60
N PRO A 35 6.13 8.68 -6.27
CA PRO A 35 7.21 9.15 -5.42
C PRO A 35 8.37 8.14 -5.40
N ARG A 36 9.60 8.65 -5.52
CA ARG A 36 10.83 7.83 -5.47
C ARG A 36 11.07 7.20 -4.10
N CYS A 37 10.64 7.88 -3.05
CA CYS A 37 10.68 7.40 -1.68
C CYS A 37 9.40 7.84 -0.98
N ILE A 38 8.82 6.94 -0.19
CA ILE A 38 7.58 7.19 0.54
C ILE A 38 7.67 6.48 1.89
N THR A 39 7.24 7.17 2.93
CA THR A 39 7.14 6.61 4.28
C THR A 39 5.92 5.72 4.38
N ALA A 40 5.85 4.89 5.42
CA ALA A 40 4.67 4.06 5.66
C ALA A 40 3.39 4.91 5.82
N THR A 41 3.47 6.02 6.55
CA THR A 41 2.36 6.97 6.71
C THR A 41 2.03 7.68 5.41
N GLY A 42 3.04 8.14 4.65
CA GLY A 42 2.80 8.77 3.35
C GLY A 42 2.14 7.83 2.35
N PHE A 43 2.43 6.53 2.42
CA PHE A 43 1.74 5.52 1.62
C PHE A 43 0.28 5.36 2.04
N ILE A 44 -0.01 5.36 3.35
CA ILE A 44 -1.40 5.34 3.86
C ILE A 44 -2.16 6.59 3.37
N ASP A 45 -1.58 7.78 3.51
CA ASP A 45 -2.17 9.04 3.04
C ASP A 45 -2.47 8.98 1.52
N MET A 46 -1.58 8.34 0.74
CA MET A 46 -1.81 8.14 -0.71
C MET A 46 -3.01 7.22 -0.98
N VAL A 47 -3.19 6.15 -0.20
CA VAL A 47 -4.33 5.25 -0.30
C VAL A 47 -5.62 5.97 0.09
N GLU A 48 -5.62 6.77 1.16
CA GLU A 48 -6.78 7.58 1.58
C GLU A 48 -7.19 8.60 0.52
N ARG A 49 -6.23 9.25 -0.14
CA ARG A 49 -6.54 10.16 -1.25
C ARG A 49 -7.20 9.43 -2.42
N ALA A 50 -6.70 8.25 -2.78
CA ALA A 50 -7.30 7.45 -3.85
C ALA A 50 -8.71 6.96 -3.48
N MET A 51 -8.92 6.57 -2.21
CA MET A 51 -10.23 6.27 -1.64
C MET A 51 -11.19 7.44 -1.83
N HIS A 52 -10.80 8.66 -1.45
CA HIS A 52 -11.64 9.83 -1.62
C HIS A 52 -11.97 10.15 -3.09
N VAL A 53 -11.02 9.99 -4.00
CA VAL A 53 -11.24 10.16 -5.45
C VAL A 53 -12.33 9.21 -5.96
N PHE A 54 -12.27 7.94 -5.56
CA PHE A 54 -13.25 6.95 -5.99
C PHE A 54 -14.60 7.09 -5.28
N GLY A 55 -14.61 7.39 -3.98
CA GLY A 55 -15.84 7.60 -3.21
C GLY A 55 -16.64 8.83 -3.67
N ALA A 56 -15.98 9.83 -4.25
CA ALA A 56 -16.64 10.98 -4.87
C ALA A 56 -17.26 10.67 -6.24
N ALA A 57 -16.92 9.54 -6.85
CA ALA A 57 -17.41 9.18 -8.17
C ALA A 57 -18.79 8.50 -8.09
N ASN A 58 -19.75 8.96 -8.90
CA ASN A 58 -21.09 8.39 -8.98
C ASN A 58 -21.13 7.14 -9.90
N ARG A 59 -20.29 6.15 -9.59
CA ARG A 59 -20.21 4.87 -10.33
C ARG A 59 -19.99 3.71 -9.35
N ASP A 60 -20.86 2.71 -9.40
CA ASP A 60 -20.90 1.62 -8.42
C ASP A 60 -19.59 0.82 -8.28
N HIS A 61 -18.81 0.68 -9.36
CA HIS A 61 -17.52 -0.02 -9.28
C HIS A 61 -16.44 0.83 -8.57
N LEU A 62 -16.47 2.15 -8.77
CA LEU A 62 -15.56 3.06 -8.07
C LEU A 62 -15.91 3.16 -6.59
N GLN A 63 -17.19 3.15 -6.25
CA GLN A 63 -17.61 3.10 -4.85
C GLN A 63 -17.11 1.81 -4.15
N ARG A 64 -17.21 0.65 -4.80
CA ARG A 64 -16.62 -0.60 -4.30
C ARG A 64 -15.10 -0.50 -4.16
N ALA A 65 -14.42 0.08 -5.14
CA ALA A 65 -12.97 0.30 -5.03
C ALA A 65 -12.63 1.20 -3.84
N SER A 66 -13.43 2.24 -3.55
CA SER A 66 -13.28 3.08 -2.37
C SER A 66 -13.42 2.30 -1.06
N GLU A 67 -14.43 1.44 -0.94
CA GLU A 67 -14.64 0.60 0.25
C GLU A 67 -13.44 -0.33 0.50
N GLU A 68 -12.86 -0.85 -0.57
CA GLU A 68 -11.69 -1.73 -0.52
C GLU A 68 -10.43 -0.95 -0.12
N LEU A 69 -10.27 0.29 -0.60
CA LEU A 69 -9.19 1.15 -0.13
C LEU A 69 -9.35 1.52 1.35
N ASP A 70 -10.57 1.71 1.85
CA ASP A 70 -10.84 1.94 3.29
C ASP A 70 -10.40 0.74 4.15
N TYR A 71 -10.76 -0.49 3.74
CA TYR A 71 -10.27 -1.70 4.41
C TYR A 71 -8.74 -1.83 4.37
N ALA A 72 -8.11 -1.46 3.25
CA ALA A 72 -6.66 -1.43 3.15
C ALA A 72 -6.04 -0.43 4.14
N VAL A 73 -6.58 0.78 4.24
CA VAL A 73 -6.12 1.81 5.20
C VAL A 73 -6.18 1.31 6.63
N GLY A 74 -7.30 0.68 7.02
CA GLY A 74 -7.45 0.10 8.35
C GLY A 74 -6.34 -0.91 8.68
N HIS A 75 -6.09 -1.84 7.77
CA HIS A 75 -5.03 -2.85 7.95
C HIS A 75 -3.61 -2.29 7.92
N LEU A 76 -3.33 -1.30 7.07
CA LEU A 76 -2.03 -0.64 7.03
C LEU A 76 -1.77 0.12 8.34
N THR A 77 -2.79 0.81 8.86
CA THR A 77 -2.71 1.55 10.12
C THR A 77 -2.46 0.62 11.30
N GLU A 78 -3.20 -0.50 11.40
CA GLU A 78 -2.96 -1.53 12.41
C GLU A 78 -1.53 -2.07 12.32
N ALA A 79 -1.03 -2.34 11.11
CA ALA A 79 0.31 -2.87 10.88
C ALA A 79 1.45 -1.96 11.35
N LEU A 80 1.21 -0.66 11.55
CA LEU A 80 2.21 0.27 12.11
C LEU A 80 2.53 0.00 13.58
N THR A 81 1.57 -0.54 14.34
CA THR A 81 1.71 -0.76 15.79
C THR A 81 1.95 -2.22 16.16
N LEU A 82 1.71 -3.13 15.23
CA LEU A 82 1.86 -4.57 15.42
C LEU A 82 3.28 -5.07 15.12
N THR A 83 3.59 -6.28 15.60
CA THR A 83 4.85 -6.98 15.32
C THR A 83 4.60 -8.44 14.91
N GLY A 84 5.65 -9.16 14.53
CA GLY A 84 5.61 -10.62 14.38
C GLY A 84 4.64 -11.14 13.31
N SER A 85 3.84 -12.15 13.66
CA SER A 85 2.80 -12.73 12.80
C SER A 85 1.67 -11.76 12.50
N ASP A 86 1.27 -10.96 13.46
CA ASP A 86 0.05 -10.15 13.36
C ASP A 86 0.26 -8.99 12.39
N LYS A 87 1.46 -8.36 12.43
CA LYS A 87 1.86 -7.41 11.40
C LYS A 87 1.81 -8.02 10.00
N ARG A 88 2.27 -9.27 9.86
CA ARG A 88 2.28 -9.97 8.55
C ARG A 88 0.87 -10.27 8.05
N ASP A 89 -0.03 -10.69 8.93
CA ASP A 89 -1.44 -10.93 8.57
C ASP A 89 -2.11 -9.64 8.10
N ARG A 90 -1.94 -8.52 8.84
CA ARG A 90 -2.48 -7.23 8.42
C ARG A 90 -1.93 -6.75 7.09
N LEU A 91 -0.64 -6.88 6.84
CA LEU A 91 -0.05 -6.53 5.54
C LEU A 91 -0.55 -7.42 4.39
N ALA A 92 -0.81 -8.71 4.65
CA ALA A 92 -1.38 -9.61 3.64
C ALA A 92 -2.82 -9.24 3.29
N ARG A 93 -3.63 -8.85 4.28
CA ARG A 93 -4.99 -8.35 4.07
C ARG A 93 -4.99 -7.01 3.32
N ALA A 94 -4.16 -6.05 3.75
CA ALA A 94 -3.99 -4.79 3.05
C ALA A 94 -3.63 -4.99 1.57
N ARG A 95 -2.67 -5.89 1.28
CA ARG A 95 -2.31 -6.25 -0.10
C ARG A 95 -3.49 -6.79 -0.91
N THR A 96 -4.37 -7.55 -0.29
CA THR A 96 -5.54 -8.15 -0.96
C THR A 96 -6.52 -7.07 -1.38
N HIS A 97 -6.87 -6.19 -0.46
CA HIS A 97 -7.79 -5.07 -0.69
C HIS A 97 -7.23 -4.06 -1.70
N LEU A 98 -5.94 -3.69 -1.60
CA LEU A 98 -5.29 -2.80 -2.57
C LEU A 98 -5.35 -3.35 -3.99
N ARG A 99 -5.03 -4.63 -4.16
CA ARG A 99 -5.10 -5.28 -5.47
C ARG A 99 -6.52 -5.28 -6.02
N TYR A 100 -7.50 -5.66 -5.20
CA TYR A 100 -8.88 -5.74 -5.64
C TYR A 100 -9.47 -4.35 -5.99
N ALA A 101 -9.15 -3.33 -5.21
CA ALA A 101 -9.52 -1.95 -5.53
C ALA A 101 -8.96 -1.51 -6.88
N ILE A 102 -7.66 -1.71 -7.12
CA ILE A 102 -7.02 -1.34 -8.40
C ILE A 102 -7.63 -2.12 -9.57
N GLU A 103 -7.82 -3.43 -9.43
CA GLU A 103 -8.43 -4.28 -10.46
C GLU A 103 -9.86 -3.84 -10.79
N THR A 104 -10.63 -3.37 -9.80
CA THR A 104 -12.03 -2.93 -9.98
C THR A 104 -12.15 -1.59 -10.71
N THR A 105 -11.08 -0.80 -10.75
CA THR A 105 -11.08 0.56 -11.34
C THR A 105 -10.72 0.57 -12.82
N ARG A 106 -10.26 -0.56 -13.34
CA ARG A 106 -9.86 -0.76 -14.75
C ARG A 106 -11.04 -1.29 -15.57
#